data_AF-A0A6J0AKJ2-F1
#
_entry.id   AF-A0A6J0AKJ2-F1
#
_cell.length_a   1.000
_cell.length_b   1.000
_cell.length_c   1.000
_cell.angle_alpha   90.00
_cell.angle_beta   90.00
_cell.angle_gamma   90.00
#
_symmetry.space_group_name_H-M   'P 1'
#
loop_
_entity.id
_entity.type
_entity.pdbx_description
1 polymer ?
#
loop_
_entity_poly.entity_id
_entity_poly.type
_entity_poly.pdbx_seq_one_letter_code
_entity_poly.pdbx_strand_id
1 'polypeptide(L)'
;MGAHARPPPRMKRKAWKVPAGSRTPETAAALKRTLEALMDRGAVVRNLENLGERALPYKMSSHSQQHTRGGYFLVDFYTPTTTVDGIMEYLSRDTDVIRPNIVKHPLTQEVKKCEGIVPVPLEEKLYSTKRRK
;
A
#
# COMPACT_ATOMS: atom_id res chain seq x y z
N MET A 1 44.76 -7.09 -44.48
CA MET A 1 43.45 -6.64 -43.97
C MET A 1 42.77 -7.82 -43.31
N GLY A 2 42.50 -7.74 -42.01
CA GLY A 2 41.82 -8.82 -41.28
C GLY A 2 41.70 -8.45 -39.81
N ALA A 3 40.76 -7.55 -39.49
CA ALA A 3 40.49 -7.14 -38.12
C ALA A 3 39.76 -8.27 -37.37
N HIS A 4 40.47 -8.96 -36.46
CA HIS A 4 39.84 -9.87 -35.52
C HIS A 4 39.06 -9.07 -34.47
N ALA A 5 37.74 -8.98 -34.65
CA ALA A 5 36.84 -8.46 -33.62
C ALA A 5 36.68 -9.49 -32.50
N ARG A 6 36.95 -9.11 -31.25
CA ARG A 6 36.67 -9.96 -30.08
C ARG A 6 35.16 -10.02 -29.85
N PRO A 7 34.59 -11.19 -29.54
CA PRO A 7 33.17 -11.31 -29.25
C PRO A 7 32.80 -10.59 -27.94
N PRO A 8 31.59 -10.00 -27.84
CA PRO A 8 31.16 -9.28 -26.65
C PRO A 8 30.95 -10.24 -25.46
N PRO A 9 31.17 -9.76 -24.22
CA PRO A 9 31.00 -10.57 -23.02
C PRO A 9 29.54 -10.96 -22.84
N ARG A 10 29.28 -12.27 -22.67
CA ARG A 10 27.95 -12.81 -22.36
C ARG A 10 27.54 -12.35 -20.96
N MET A 11 26.53 -11.48 -20.88
CA MET A 11 25.84 -11.13 -19.62
C MET A 11 25.31 -12.40 -18.96
N LYS A 12 25.87 -12.75 -17.79
CA LYS A 12 25.37 -13.87 -17.00
C LYS A 12 23.98 -13.50 -16.48
N ARG A 13 22.95 -14.16 -17.01
CA ARG A 13 21.60 -14.10 -16.45
C ARG A 13 21.69 -14.65 -15.03
N LYS A 14 21.65 -13.78 -14.01
CA LYS A 14 21.46 -14.22 -12.63
C LYS A 14 20.06 -14.83 -12.56
N ALA A 15 19.99 -16.15 -12.52
CA ALA A 15 18.77 -16.85 -12.19
C ALA A 15 18.44 -16.52 -10.73
N TRP A 16 17.41 -15.71 -10.50
CA TRP A 16 16.86 -15.54 -9.17
C TRP A 16 16.18 -16.85 -8.77
N LYS A 17 16.83 -17.60 -7.89
CA LYS A 17 16.27 -18.80 -7.28
C LYS A 17 15.35 -18.34 -6.15
N VAL A 18 14.05 -18.31 -6.39
CA VAL A 18 13.05 -18.06 -5.34
C VAL A 18 12.97 -19.33 -4.48
N PRO A 19 13.22 -19.26 -3.15
CA PRO A 19 13.25 -20.45 -2.31
C PRO A 19 11.88 -21.14 -2.26
N ALA A 20 11.91 -22.47 -2.42
CA ALA A 20 10.77 -23.37 -2.42
C ALA A 20 10.18 -23.48 -1.00
N GLY A 21 9.18 -22.65 -0.71
CA GLY A 21 8.45 -22.68 0.56
C GLY A 21 7.20 -21.81 0.58
N SER A 22 6.70 -21.40 -0.59
CA SER A 22 5.64 -20.39 -0.69
C SER A 22 4.67 -20.78 -1.80
N ARG A 23 3.39 -20.48 -1.59
CA ARG A 23 2.32 -20.40 -2.60
C ARG A 23 2.59 -19.27 -3.62
N THR A 24 3.84 -19.15 -4.08
CA THR A 24 4.38 -18.03 -4.86
C THR A 24 3.77 -17.84 -6.22
N PRO A 25 3.45 -18.87 -7.03
CA PRO A 25 3.00 -18.61 -8.41
C PRO A 25 1.60 -17.99 -8.42
N GLU A 26 0.70 -18.48 -7.58
CA GLU A 26 -0.68 -17.97 -7.48
C GLU A 26 -0.68 -16.54 -6.95
N THR A 27 0.05 -16.28 -5.87
CA THR A 27 0.16 -14.92 -5.30
C THR A 27 0.86 -13.97 -6.25
N ALA A 28 1.92 -14.40 -6.95
CA ALA A 28 2.58 -13.57 -7.95
C ALA A 28 1.66 -13.26 -9.14
N ALA A 29 0.83 -14.23 -9.58
CA ALA A 29 -0.13 -14.03 -10.65
C ALA A 29 -1.28 -13.08 -10.24
N ALA A 30 -1.76 -13.17 -9.00
CA ALA A 30 -2.74 -12.25 -8.44
C ALA A 30 -2.16 -10.82 -8.34
N LEU A 31 -0.94 -10.67 -7.78
CA LEU A 31 -0.27 -9.36 -7.71
C LEU A 31 -0.04 -8.77 -9.10
N LYS A 32 0.43 -9.58 -10.05
CA LYS A 32 0.66 -9.13 -11.43
C LYS A 32 -0.63 -8.60 -12.07
N ARG A 33 -1.74 -9.36 -11.99
CA ARG A 33 -3.06 -8.92 -12.51
C ARG A 33 -3.52 -7.63 -11.87
N THR A 34 -3.35 -7.49 -10.55
CA THR A 34 -3.71 -6.27 -9.83
C THR A 34 -2.90 -5.07 -10.28
N LEU A 35 -1.58 -5.23 -10.45
CA LEU A 35 -0.71 -4.15 -10.92
C LEU A 35 -1.03 -3.75 -12.38
N GLU A 36 -1.27 -4.72 -13.25
CA GLU A 36 -1.70 -4.47 -14.63
C GLU A 36 -3.01 -3.67 -14.65
N ALA A 37 -4.00 -4.09 -13.86
CA ALA A 37 -5.29 -3.38 -13.74
C ALA A 37 -5.18 -1.96 -13.19
N LEU A 38 -4.20 -1.69 -12.31
CA LEU A 38 -3.89 -0.34 -11.85
C LEU A 38 -3.32 0.51 -13.00
N MET A 39 -2.35 -0.03 -13.74
CA MET A 39 -1.70 0.67 -14.85
C MET A 39 -2.67 0.95 -16.00
N ASP A 40 -3.57 0.00 -16.32
CA ASP A 40 -4.60 0.16 -17.35
C ASP A 40 -5.56 1.32 -17.05
N ARG A 41 -5.74 1.66 -15.76
CA ARG A 41 -6.58 2.78 -15.29
C ARG A 41 -5.78 4.09 -15.13
N GLY A 42 -4.56 4.15 -15.66
CA GLY A 42 -3.71 5.34 -15.62
C GLY A 42 -3.02 5.57 -14.28
N ALA A 43 -2.90 4.55 -13.43
CA ALA A 43 -2.08 4.64 -12.22
C ALA A 43 -0.61 4.35 -12.52
N VAL A 44 0.29 5.14 -11.91
CA VAL A 44 1.74 4.93 -11.98
C VAL A 44 2.21 4.30 -10.67
N VAL A 45 2.62 3.04 -10.74
CA VAL A 45 3.09 2.28 -9.57
C VAL A 45 4.52 2.71 -9.21
N ARG A 46 4.73 3.08 -7.95
CA ARG A 46 6.02 3.51 -7.39
C ARG A 46 6.75 2.39 -6.69
N ASN A 47 6.06 1.63 -5.84
CA ASN A 47 6.65 0.61 -4.99
C ASN A 47 5.65 -0.51 -4.68
N LEU A 48 6.17 -1.71 -4.43
CA LEU A 48 5.40 -2.85 -3.94
C LEU A 48 6.17 -3.48 -2.78
N GLU A 49 5.54 -3.53 -1.62
CA GLU A 49 6.09 -4.12 -0.40
C GLU A 49 5.26 -5.31 0.06
N ASN A 50 5.96 -6.37 0.50
CA ASN A 50 5.34 -7.56 1.06
C ASN A 50 5.60 -7.60 2.58
N LEU A 51 4.53 -7.49 3.38
CA LEU A 51 4.59 -7.54 4.85
C LEU A 51 4.51 -8.97 5.41
N GLY A 52 4.40 -9.95 4.51
CA GLY A 52 4.34 -11.38 4.80
C GLY A 52 2.93 -11.93 4.96
N GLU A 53 2.83 -13.25 5.01
CA GLU A 53 1.60 -13.97 5.34
C GLU A 53 1.46 -14.09 6.86
N ARG A 54 0.36 -13.59 7.41
CA ARG A 54 0.10 -13.59 8.87
C ARG A 54 -1.30 -14.13 9.16
N ALA A 55 -1.53 -14.52 10.41
CA ALA A 55 -2.89 -14.76 10.89
C ALA A 55 -3.67 -13.44 10.88
N LEU A 56 -4.92 -13.48 10.41
CA LEU A 56 -5.79 -12.33 10.43
C LEU A 56 -6.18 -12.03 11.89
N PRO A 57 -6.35 -10.76 12.27
CA PRO A 57 -6.75 -10.38 13.64
C PRO A 57 -8.12 -10.94 14.03
N TYR A 58 -8.97 -11.21 13.05
CA TYR A 58 -10.25 -11.88 13.20
C TYR A 58 -10.60 -12.65 11.92
N LYS A 59 -11.57 -13.57 12.01
CA LYS A 59 -12.06 -14.32 10.84
C LYS A 59 -12.75 -13.37 9.86
N MET A 60 -12.30 -13.35 8.62
CA MET A 60 -12.91 -12.55 7.56
C MET A 60 -13.66 -13.45 6.61
N SER A 61 -14.91 -13.10 6.29
CA SER A 61 -15.69 -13.78 5.27
C SER A 61 -15.67 -12.92 4.00
N SER A 62 -15.15 -13.44 2.90
CA SER A 62 -15.16 -12.78 1.59
C SER A 62 -15.37 -13.83 0.50
N HIS A 63 -16.06 -13.47 -0.58
CA HIS A 63 -16.30 -14.37 -1.73
C HIS A 63 -16.82 -15.77 -1.34
N SER A 64 -17.73 -15.83 -0.36
CA SER A 64 -18.29 -17.09 0.19
C SER A 64 -17.27 -18.03 0.86
N GLN A 65 -16.07 -17.54 1.18
CA GLN A 65 -15.02 -18.25 1.91
C GLN A 65 -14.71 -17.56 3.25
N GLN A 66 -14.38 -18.36 4.27
CA GLN A 66 -13.87 -17.85 5.55
C GLN A 66 -12.35 -17.95 5.59
N HIS A 67 -11.70 -16.83 5.88
CA HIS A 67 -10.25 -16.70 5.94
C HIS A 67 -9.79 -16.49 7.39
N THR A 68 -8.73 -17.20 7.77
CA THR A 68 -8.04 -17.07 9.07
C THR A 68 -6.60 -16.58 8.92
N ARG A 69 -6.04 -16.68 7.71
CA ARG A 69 -4.70 -16.22 7.34
C ARG A 69 -4.79 -15.44 6.03
N GLY A 70 -3.86 -14.51 5.82
CA GLY A 70 -3.78 -13.71 4.61
C GLY A 70 -2.40 -13.10 4.39
N GLY A 71 -2.07 -12.84 3.13
CA GLY A 71 -0.89 -12.08 2.72
C GLY A 71 -1.17 -10.59 2.79
N TYR A 72 -0.24 -9.82 3.37
CA TYR A 72 -0.34 -8.37 3.45
C TYR A 72 0.62 -7.72 2.46
N PHE A 73 0.07 -6.93 1.54
CA PHE A 73 0.83 -6.22 0.52
C PHE A 73 0.50 -4.73 0.57
N LEU A 74 1.52 -3.89 0.43
CA LEU A 74 1.37 -2.46 0.23
C LEU A 74 1.81 -2.13 -1.20
N VAL A 75 0.99 -1.34 -1.89
CA VAL A 75 1.30 -0.84 -3.23
C VAL A 75 1.22 0.67 -3.18
N ASP A 76 2.35 1.31 -3.42
CA ASP A 76 2.42 2.76 -3.57
C ASP A 76 2.20 3.10 -5.04
N PHE A 77 1.24 3.97 -5.32
CA PHE A 77 0.96 4.41 -6.68
C PHE A 77 0.42 5.83 -6.70
N TYR A 78 0.61 6.50 -7.84
CA TYR A 78 -0.04 7.77 -8.15
C TYR A 78 -1.20 7.52 -9.09
N THR A 79 -2.38 8.05 -8.77
CA THR A 79 -3.57 7.92 -9.62
C THR A 79 -4.41 9.19 -9.55
N PRO A 80 -5.14 9.56 -10.61
CA PRO A 80 -6.18 10.58 -10.52
C PRO A 80 -7.24 10.21 -9.47
N THR A 81 -7.89 11.21 -8.87
CA THR A 81 -8.96 10.97 -7.90
C THR A 81 -10.18 10.29 -8.52
N THR A 82 -10.43 10.52 -9.81
CA THR A 82 -11.58 9.95 -10.55
C THR A 82 -11.49 8.44 -10.74
N THR A 83 -10.29 7.86 -10.69
CA THR A 83 -10.04 6.44 -10.97
C THR A 83 -9.98 5.57 -9.71
N VAL A 84 -9.93 6.18 -8.52
CA VAL A 84 -9.85 5.46 -7.23
C VAL A 84 -11.05 4.55 -7.02
N ASP A 85 -12.27 5.05 -7.26
CA ASP A 85 -13.49 4.26 -7.09
C ASP A 85 -13.54 3.07 -8.07
N GLY A 86 -13.13 3.28 -9.32
CA GLY A 86 -13.08 2.21 -10.33
C GLY A 86 -12.00 1.15 -10.05
N ILE A 87 -10.90 1.53 -9.39
CA ILE A 87 -9.90 0.57 -8.89
C ILE A 87 -10.48 -0.23 -7.72
N MET A 88 -11.13 0.44 -6.78
CA MET A 88 -11.72 -0.20 -5.60
C MET A 88 -12.82 -1.19 -6.00
N GLU A 89 -13.66 -0.84 -6.97
CA GLU A 89 -14.68 -1.74 -7.53
C GLU A 89 -14.06 -2.97 -8.18
N TYR A 90 -12.99 -2.81 -8.96
CA TYR A 90 -12.27 -3.92 -9.57
C TYR A 90 -11.72 -4.88 -8.51
N LEU A 91 -11.04 -4.35 -7.48
CA LEU A 91 -10.47 -5.16 -6.40
C LEU A 91 -11.54 -5.86 -5.56
N SER A 92 -12.73 -5.26 -5.41
CA SER A 92 -13.83 -5.88 -4.67
C SER A 92 -14.43 -7.10 -5.38
N ARG A 93 -14.17 -7.28 -6.69
CA ARG A 93 -14.64 -8.43 -7.47
C ARG A 93 -13.59 -9.54 -7.57
N ASP A 94 -12.35 -9.23 -7.23
CA ASP A 94 -11.24 -10.18 -7.29
C ASP A 94 -11.31 -11.16 -6.12
N THR A 95 -11.57 -12.43 -6.43
CA THR A 95 -11.73 -13.49 -5.43
C THR A 95 -10.45 -13.78 -4.64
N ASP A 96 -9.28 -13.42 -5.17
CA ASP A 96 -8.00 -13.61 -4.50
C ASP A 96 -7.76 -12.51 -3.42
N VAL A 97 -8.58 -11.45 -3.41
CA VAL A 97 -8.45 -10.31 -2.49
C VAL A 97 -9.47 -10.43 -1.35
N ILE A 98 -8.98 -10.59 -0.12
CA ILE A 98 -9.86 -10.71 1.06
C ILE A 98 -10.47 -9.34 1.43
N ARG A 99 -9.66 -8.28 1.45
CA ARG A 99 -10.08 -6.92 1.79
C ARG A 99 -9.19 -5.89 1.11
N PRO A 100 -9.67 -5.20 0.07
CA PRO A 100 -8.96 -4.07 -0.49
C PRO A 100 -9.16 -2.81 0.37
N ASN A 101 -8.19 -1.90 0.34
CA ASN A 101 -8.31 -0.56 0.90
C ASN A 101 -7.33 0.38 0.22
N ILE A 102 -7.75 1.61 -0.08
CA ILE A 102 -6.91 2.65 -0.66
C ILE A 102 -6.92 3.84 0.30
N VAL A 103 -5.73 4.25 0.74
CA VAL A 103 -5.55 5.37 1.66
C VAL A 103 -4.58 6.38 1.06
N LYS A 104 -4.69 7.64 1.48
CA LYS A 104 -3.68 8.64 1.15
C LYS A 104 -2.36 8.23 1.79
N HIS A 105 -1.29 8.28 1.00
CA HIS A 105 0.02 7.88 1.47
C HIS A 105 0.48 8.81 2.63
N PRO A 106 0.92 8.29 3.79
CA PRO A 106 1.19 9.11 4.98
C PRO A 106 2.26 10.18 4.74
N LEU A 107 3.26 9.88 3.90
CA LEU A 107 4.29 10.86 3.49
C LEU A 107 3.76 12.05 2.67
N THR A 108 2.49 12.06 2.25
CA THR A 108 1.89 13.24 1.61
C THR A 108 1.45 14.30 2.62
N GLN A 109 1.33 13.94 3.89
CA GLN A 109 0.97 14.87 4.96
C GLN A 109 2.24 15.35 5.66
N GLU A 110 2.45 16.66 5.64
CA GLU A 110 3.54 17.27 6.39
C GLU A 110 3.31 17.08 7.89
N VAL A 111 4.29 16.48 8.56
CA VAL A 111 4.25 16.32 10.00
C VAL A 111 4.53 17.68 10.63
N LYS A 112 3.48 18.30 11.18
CA LYS A 112 3.62 19.56 11.93
C LYS A 112 4.52 19.34 13.13
N LYS A 113 5.39 20.32 13.41
CA LYS A 113 6.23 20.30 14.60
C LYS A 113 5.33 20.32 15.84
N CYS A 114 5.50 19.34 16.71
CA CYS A 114 4.84 19.32 18.02
C CYS A 114 5.70 20.10 19.02
N GLU A 115 5.17 21.21 19.55
CA GLU A 115 5.85 22.03 20.57
C GLU A 115 5.71 21.45 21.98
N GLY A 116 4.88 20.42 22.15
CA GLY A 116 4.56 19.82 23.44
C GLY A 116 3.26 20.38 24.02
N ILE A 117 3.00 20.04 25.29
CA ILE A 117 1.83 20.54 26.00
C ILE A 117 2.12 22.00 26.39
N VAL A 118 1.34 22.93 25.85
CA VAL A 118 1.36 24.33 26.29
C VAL A 118 0.46 24.44 27.53
N PRO A 119 0.99 24.88 28.70
CA PRO A 119 0.15 25.11 29.88
C PRO A 119 -0.91 26.16 29.55
N VAL A 120 -2.18 25.79 29.64
CA VAL A 120 -3.30 26.71 29.42
C VAL A 120 -3.64 27.36 30.77
N PRO A 121 -3.48 28.69 30.91
CA PRO A 121 -3.87 29.39 32.12
C PRO A 121 -5.39 29.36 32.30
N LEU A 122 -5.86 29.56 33.54
CA LEU A 122 -7.29 29.73 33.80
C LEU A 122 -7.77 31.02 33.13
N GLU A 123 -8.87 30.96 32.38
CA GLU A 123 -9.41 32.14 31.70
C GLU A 123 -9.93 33.15 32.74
N GLU A 124 -9.33 34.34 32.77
CA GLU A 124 -9.75 35.43 33.65
C GLU A 124 -10.81 36.32 32.97
N LYS A 125 -11.49 37.17 33.75
CA LYS A 125 -12.50 38.14 33.25
C LYS A 125 -13.73 37.52 32.58
N LEU A 126 -14.03 36.25 32.88
CA LEU A 126 -15.27 35.58 32.47
C LEU A 126 -16.55 36.28 32.96
N TYR A 127 -16.44 37.10 34.02
CA TYR A 127 -17.56 37.85 34.58
C TYR A 127 -17.22 39.34 34.70
N SER A 128 -18.21 40.19 34.40
CA SER A 128 -18.13 41.62 34.70
C SER A 128 -17.87 41.84 36.19
N THR A 129 -16.95 42.74 36.51
CA THR A 129 -16.64 43.19 37.88
C THR A 129 -17.78 44.03 38.46
N LYS A 130 -18.98 43.43 38.58
CA LYS A 130 -20.09 44.02 39.32
C LYS A 130 -19.79 43.91 40.82
N ARG A 131 -19.88 45.02 41.55
CA ARG A 131 -19.84 44.99 43.01
C ARG A 131 -20.99 44.13 43.52
N ARG A 132 -20.69 42.94 44.06
CA ARG A 132 -21.62 42.20 44.90
C ARG A 132 -21.63 42.88 46.28
N LYS A 133 -22.82 43.29 46.72
CA LYS A 133 -23.07 43.87 48.05
C LYS A 133 -22.80 42.85 49.14
#